data_AF-A0AA43I7W1-F1
#
_entry.id   AF-A0AA43I7W1-F1
#
_cell.length_a   1.000
_cell.length_b   1.000
_cell.length_c   1.000
_cell.angle_alpha   90.00
_cell.angle_beta   90.00
_cell.angle_gamma   90.00
#
_symmetry.space_group_name_H-M   'P 1'
#
loop_
_entity.id
_entity.type
_entity.pdbx_description
1 polymer ?
#
loop_
_entity_poly.entity_id
_entity_poly.type
_entity_poly.pdbx_seq_one_letter_code
_entity_poly.pdbx_strand_id
1 'polypeptide(L)'
;MKKGLIITLGEQPFNSLQWAQQDQNYLPRLKNYLQLNYPDYTWESQPFYKLQASDDFEAVAVTPIAQLHLRKVQAWFPDIRLISVPQEDFMRMMAAKGAVMGCTTGYVLNDAPVMISQKQLAQLGEFSADALRMLMRDQPTIYWNVVPFAELKELLTQKQKNITVALTPRAYSYNKYLAINFPEVKIIKVTPEAFEKKSYQTEWSLLGIGAATWFILLLLVLFR
;
A
#
# COMPACT_ATOMS: atom_id res chain seq x y z
N MET A 1 9.81 14.20 12.25
CA MET A 1 9.58 13.58 10.92
C MET A 1 8.84 14.59 10.08
N LYS A 2 9.07 14.61 8.77
CA LYS A 2 8.43 15.57 7.86
C LYS A 2 6.97 15.17 7.64
N LYS A 3 6.07 16.12 7.39
CA LYS A 3 4.66 15.81 7.12
C LYS A 3 4.37 15.75 5.63
N GLY A 4 3.74 14.67 5.18
CA GLY A 4 3.31 14.47 3.80
C GLY A 4 1.79 14.41 3.69
N LEU A 5 1.24 15.08 2.68
CA LEU A 5 -0.20 15.17 2.41
C LEU A 5 -0.63 14.22 1.30
N ILE A 6 -1.71 13.47 1.55
CA ILE A 6 -2.49 12.75 0.54
C ILE A 6 -3.86 13.46 0.45
N ILE A 7 -4.13 14.08 -0.69
CA ILE A 7 -5.40 14.77 -0.93
C ILE A 7 -6.47 13.73 -1.28
N THR A 8 -7.58 13.75 -0.54
CA THR A 8 -8.76 12.90 -0.79
C THR A 8 -9.94 13.73 -1.25
N LEU A 9 -10.92 13.08 -1.89
CA LEU A 9 -12.12 13.75 -2.39
C LEU A 9 -13.13 13.98 -1.26
N GLY A 10 -13.17 13.08 -0.27
CA GLY A 10 -13.97 13.20 0.95
C GLY A 10 -15.48 13.06 0.78
N GLU A 11 -16.07 13.54 -0.32
CA GLU A 11 -17.47 13.34 -0.72
C GLU A 11 -17.58 12.98 -2.21
N GLN A 12 -18.47 12.04 -2.55
CA GLN A 12 -18.68 11.60 -3.93
C GLN A 12 -19.68 12.51 -4.65
N PRO A 13 -19.39 13.04 -5.85
CA PRO A 13 -20.41 13.67 -6.68
C PRO A 13 -21.46 12.62 -7.11
N PHE A 14 -22.73 12.95 -6.90
CA PHE A 14 -23.91 12.06 -6.98
C PHE A 14 -24.11 11.30 -8.32
N ASN A 15 -23.33 11.60 -9.37
CA ASN A 15 -23.61 11.21 -10.77
C ASN A 15 -22.46 10.48 -11.50
N SER A 16 -21.69 9.60 -10.85
CA SER A 16 -20.74 8.76 -11.61
C SER A 16 -20.59 7.33 -11.08
N LEU A 17 -20.32 6.40 -12.01
CA LEU A 17 -19.97 5.00 -11.74
C LEU A 17 -18.64 4.94 -10.98
N GLN A 18 -18.67 5.06 -9.64
CA GLN A 18 -17.49 5.36 -8.80
C GLN A 18 -17.05 4.27 -7.84
N TRP A 19 -17.61 3.05 -7.87
CA TRP A 19 -17.23 2.00 -6.89
C TRP A 19 -15.73 1.66 -6.92
N ALA A 20 -15.05 1.82 -8.07
CA ALA A 20 -13.61 1.63 -8.22
C ALA A 20 -12.74 2.80 -7.73
N GLN A 21 -13.30 4.01 -7.57
CA GLN A 21 -12.58 5.24 -7.23
C GLN A 21 -12.74 5.68 -5.77
N GLN A 22 -13.42 4.89 -4.93
CA GLN A 22 -13.55 5.20 -3.52
C GLN A 22 -12.16 5.29 -2.88
N ASP A 23 -11.88 6.41 -2.20
CA ASP A 23 -10.62 6.64 -1.48
C ASP A 23 -10.29 5.44 -0.56
N GLN A 24 -11.29 4.84 0.07
CA GLN A 24 -11.16 3.65 0.92
C GLN A 24 -10.55 2.41 0.23
N ASN A 25 -10.59 2.34 -1.11
CA ASN A 25 -10.10 1.19 -1.86
C ASN A 25 -8.61 1.30 -2.17
N TYR A 26 -8.15 2.46 -2.61
CA TYR A 26 -6.74 2.65 -3.02
C TYR A 26 -5.88 3.30 -1.94
N LEU A 27 -6.44 4.10 -1.04
CA LEU A 27 -5.69 4.93 -0.09
C LEU A 27 -4.74 4.14 0.81
N PRO A 28 -5.10 2.97 1.35
CA PRO A 28 -4.15 2.21 2.15
C PRO A 28 -2.96 1.68 1.34
N ARG A 29 -3.20 1.26 0.09
CA ARG A 29 -2.12 0.81 -0.82
C ARG A 29 -1.23 1.97 -1.25
N LEU A 30 -1.83 3.15 -1.44
CA LEU A 30 -1.10 4.39 -1.69
C LEU A 30 -0.26 4.78 -0.49
N LYS A 31 -0.81 4.72 0.74
CA LYS A 31 -0.07 4.99 1.96
C LYS A 31 1.11 4.03 2.11
N ASN A 32 0.91 2.74 1.90
CA ASN A 32 1.98 1.74 1.89
C ASN A 32 3.07 2.08 0.86
N TYR A 33 2.69 2.41 -0.38
CA TYR A 33 3.63 2.80 -1.42
C TYR A 33 4.45 4.04 -1.01
N LEU A 34 3.78 5.06 -0.46
CA LEU A 34 4.43 6.29 -0.04
C LEU A 34 5.36 6.08 1.15
N GLN A 35 4.97 5.23 2.12
CA GLN A 35 5.83 4.87 3.25
C GLN A 35 7.06 4.05 2.84
N LEU A 36 6.95 3.22 1.79
CA LEU A 36 8.09 2.47 1.27
C LEU A 36 9.06 3.35 0.48
N ASN A 37 8.55 4.20 -0.41
CA ASN A 37 9.38 4.98 -1.33
C ASN A 37 9.82 6.34 -0.75
N TYR A 38 9.08 6.88 0.22
CA TYR A 38 9.31 8.18 0.84
C TYR A 38 9.20 8.08 2.38
N PRO A 39 10.06 7.28 3.04
CA PRO A 39 9.98 6.98 4.47
C PRO A 39 10.26 8.19 5.39
N ASP A 40 10.88 9.25 4.88
CA ASP A 40 11.17 10.47 5.65
C ASP A 40 9.90 11.25 6.05
N TYR A 41 8.77 10.95 5.41
CA TYR A 41 7.49 11.61 5.63
C TYR A 41 6.51 10.73 6.40
N THR A 42 5.82 11.34 7.34
CA THR A 42 4.60 10.82 7.93
C THR A 42 3.43 11.26 7.05
N TRP A 43 2.80 10.28 6.39
CA TRP A 43 1.75 10.53 5.40
C TRP A 43 0.36 10.58 6.03
N GLU A 44 -0.31 11.72 5.89
CA GLU A 44 -1.65 12.00 6.39
C GLU A 44 -2.62 12.22 5.23
N SER A 45 -3.83 11.68 5.34
CA SER A 45 -4.88 11.83 4.33
C SER A 45 -5.91 12.85 4.77
N GLN A 46 -6.14 13.89 3.97
CA GLN A 46 -7.09 14.95 4.29
C GLN A 46 -7.94 15.29 3.06
N PRO A 47 -9.27 15.40 3.22
CA PRO A 47 -10.12 15.91 2.15
C PRO A 47 -9.72 17.33 1.78
N PHE A 48 -9.73 17.65 0.48
CA PHE A 48 -9.34 18.98 0.01
C PHE A 48 -10.10 20.12 0.73
N TYR A 49 -11.40 19.93 0.99
CA TYR A 49 -12.23 20.95 1.66
C TYR A 49 -11.90 21.17 3.14
N LYS A 50 -11.16 20.26 3.78
CA LYS A 50 -10.69 20.40 5.17
C LYS A 50 -9.29 21.00 5.26
N LEU A 51 -8.59 21.15 4.13
CA LEU A 51 -7.22 21.64 4.10
C LEU A 51 -7.22 23.14 4.44
N GLN A 52 -6.38 23.55 5.39
CA GLN A 52 -6.24 24.93 5.82
C GLN A 52 -4.85 25.45 5.46
N ALA A 53 -4.73 26.72 5.09
CA ALA A 53 -3.42 27.31 4.75
C ALA A 53 -2.41 27.31 5.93
N SER A 54 -2.89 27.11 7.16
CA SER A 54 -2.06 26.97 8.37
C SER A 54 -1.53 25.55 8.61
N ASP A 55 -1.86 24.58 7.76
CA ASP A 55 -1.41 23.20 7.95
C ASP A 55 0.08 23.07 7.58
N ASP A 56 0.89 22.45 8.44
CA ASP A 56 2.35 22.32 8.22
C ASP A 56 2.72 21.10 7.36
N PHE A 57 2.38 21.10 6.07
CA PHE A 57 2.78 20.04 5.13
C PHE A 57 4.02 20.40 4.32
N GLU A 58 5.03 19.53 4.32
CA GLU A 58 6.28 19.71 3.58
C GLU A 58 6.26 19.03 2.20
N ALA A 59 5.36 18.07 1.98
CA ALA A 59 5.21 17.38 0.71
C ALA A 59 3.76 17.01 0.41
N VAL A 60 3.43 16.87 -0.87
CA VAL A 60 2.12 16.38 -1.34
C VAL A 60 2.29 15.26 -2.36
N ALA A 61 1.55 14.17 -2.18
CA ALA A 61 1.45 13.10 -3.15
C ALA A 61 0.52 13.53 -4.29
N VAL A 62 1.10 13.76 -5.47
CA VAL A 62 0.37 14.13 -6.69
C VAL A 62 -0.13 12.85 -7.35
N THR A 63 -1.35 12.46 -6.97
CA THR A 63 -2.12 11.40 -7.64
C THR A 63 -2.93 11.99 -8.80
N PRO A 64 -3.43 11.16 -9.74
CA PRO A 64 -4.37 11.62 -10.77
C PRO A 64 -5.60 12.35 -10.21
N ILE A 65 -6.01 12.03 -8.99
CA ILE A 65 -7.11 12.70 -8.29
C ILE A 65 -6.65 14.08 -7.77
N ALA A 66 -5.47 14.14 -7.13
CA ALA A 66 -4.92 15.36 -6.58
C ALA A 66 -4.55 16.42 -7.65
N GLN A 67 -4.31 16.00 -8.90
CA GLN A 67 -3.98 16.91 -10.01
C GLN A 67 -5.02 18.04 -10.17
N LEU A 68 -6.31 17.76 -9.96
CA LEU A 68 -7.38 18.76 -10.05
C LEU A 68 -7.27 19.86 -8.98
N HIS A 69 -6.64 19.54 -7.84
CA HIS A 69 -6.51 20.43 -6.68
C HIS A 69 -5.11 21.05 -6.54
N LEU A 70 -4.14 20.57 -7.32
CA LEU A 70 -2.71 20.91 -7.20
C LEU A 70 -2.45 22.42 -7.23
N ARG A 71 -3.07 23.15 -8.18
CA ARG A 71 -2.88 24.61 -8.30
C ARG A 71 -3.30 25.37 -7.03
N LYS A 72 -4.38 24.93 -6.37
CA LYS A 72 -4.86 25.56 -5.14
C LYS A 72 -3.95 25.22 -3.95
N VAL A 73 -3.47 23.99 -3.89
CA VAL A 73 -2.53 23.53 -2.86
C VAL A 73 -1.21 24.29 -2.95
N GLN A 74 -0.67 24.49 -4.15
CA GLN A 74 0.54 25.29 -4.36
C GLN A 74 0.34 26.78 -4.04
N ALA A 75 -0.88 27.30 -4.19
CA ALA A 75 -1.18 28.67 -3.80
C ALA A 75 -1.19 28.85 -2.28
N TRP A 76 -1.57 27.81 -1.52
CA TRP A 76 -1.54 27.82 -0.05
C TRP A 76 -0.17 27.44 0.51
N PHE A 77 0.54 26.54 -0.16
CA PHE A 77 1.86 26.03 0.24
C PHE A 77 2.84 26.17 -0.93
N PRO A 78 3.46 27.35 -1.12
CA PRO A 78 4.31 27.62 -2.28
C PRO A 78 5.56 26.73 -2.33
N ASP A 79 6.10 26.36 -1.16
CA ASP A 79 7.33 25.57 -1.04
C ASP A 79 7.07 24.06 -0.91
N ILE A 80 5.82 23.60 -1.10
CA ILE A 80 5.47 22.18 -0.92
C ILE A 80 6.17 21.30 -1.94
N ARG A 81 6.85 20.24 -1.47
CA ARG A 81 7.50 19.28 -2.37
C ARG A 81 6.46 18.42 -3.06
N LEU A 82 6.45 18.46 -4.39
CA LEU A 82 5.58 17.61 -5.19
C LEU A 82 6.19 16.21 -5.34
N ILE A 83 5.46 15.19 -4.90
CA ILE A 83 5.82 13.79 -5.08
C ILE A 83 4.87 13.20 -6.11
N SER A 84 5.35 13.07 -7.36
CA SER A 84 4.55 12.49 -8.45
C SER A 84 4.43 10.98 -8.27
N VAL A 85 3.19 10.49 -8.14
CA VAL A 85 2.92 9.05 -8.16
C VAL A 85 2.69 8.63 -9.61
N PRO A 86 3.50 7.70 -10.17
CA PRO A 86 3.31 7.25 -11.54
C PRO A 86 1.89 6.73 -11.78
N GLN A 87 1.29 7.10 -12.90
CA GLN A 87 -0.09 6.71 -13.22
C GLN A 87 -0.26 5.19 -13.23
N GLU A 88 0.70 4.45 -13.78
CA GLU A 88 0.66 2.98 -13.80
C GLU A 88 0.60 2.39 -12.39
N ASP A 89 1.42 2.91 -11.47
CA ASP A 89 1.43 2.47 -10.07
C ASP A 89 0.12 2.83 -9.36
N PHE A 90 -0.40 4.02 -9.62
CA PHE A 90 -1.69 4.45 -9.08
C PHE A 90 -2.84 3.56 -9.56
N MET A 91 -2.88 3.21 -10.85
CA MET A 91 -3.88 2.29 -11.42
C MET A 91 -3.81 0.90 -10.77
N ARG A 92 -2.60 0.40 -10.47
CA ARG A 92 -2.43 -0.86 -9.73
C ARG A 92 -2.99 -0.78 -8.30
N MET A 93 -2.92 0.38 -7.66
CA MET A 93 -3.51 0.57 -6.32
C MET A 93 -5.04 0.56 -6.36
N MET A 94 -5.64 1.06 -7.44
CA MET A 94 -7.10 1.07 -7.65
C MET A 94 -7.69 -0.30 -8.03
N ALA A 95 -6.87 -1.30 -8.36
CA ALA A 95 -7.37 -2.64 -8.67
C ALA A 95 -8.29 -3.15 -7.53
N ALA A 96 -9.44 -3.71 -7.88
CA ALA A 96 -10.43 -4.16 -6.90
C ALA A 96 -9.77 -5.00 -5.80
N LYS A 97 -10.20 -4.79 -4.54
CA LYS A 97 -9.81 -5.68 -3.45
C LYS A 97 -10.28 -7.08 -3.87
N GLY A 98 -9.35 -7.97 -4.23
CA GLY A 98 -9.64 -9.40 -4.20
C GLY A 98 -10.19 -9.70 -2.82
N ALA A 99 -11.30 -10.45 -2.74
CA ALA A 99 -11.94 -10.73 -1.46
C ALA A 99 -10.94 -11.40 -0.52
N VAL A 100 -10.37 -10.63 0.40
CA VAL A 100 -9.50 -11.12 1.49
C VAL A 100 -10.43 -11.86 2.45
N MET A 101 -10.69 -13.13 2.17
CA MET A 101 -11.51 -13.96 3.05
C MET A 101 -10.71 -14.26 4.33
N GLY A 102 -11.25 -13.89 5.49
CA GLY A 102 -10.70 -14.25 6.81
C GLY A 102 -9.99 -13.14 7.59
N CYS A 103 -9.90 -11.92 7.06
CA CYS A 103 -9.44 -10.67 7.70
C CYS A 103 -8.57 -10.83 8.96
N THR A 104 -7.30 -11.21 8.77
CA THR A 104 -6.27 -11.04 9.82
C THR A 104 -5.41 -9.81 9.49
N THR A 105 -5.00 -9.06 10.51
CA THR A 105 -4.26 -7.80 10.32
C THR A 105 -2.77 -8.08 10.22
N GLY A 106 -2.15 -7.58 9.16
CA GLY A 106 -0.73 -7.69 8.90
C GLY A 106 -0.02 -6.35 9.01
N TYR A 107 1.14 -6.32 9.64
CA TYR A 107 2.01 -5.14 9.67
C TYR A 107 3.35 -5.45 9.02
N VAL A 108 3.82 -4.58 8.14
CA VAL A 108 5.14 -4.68 7.51
C VAL A 108 6.04 -3.62 8.13
N LEU A 109 7.13 -4.08 8.75
CA LEU A 109 8.13 -3.20 9.34
C LEU A 109 9.27 -2.97 8.36
N ASN A 110 9.37 -1.75 7.83
CA ASN A 110 10.42 -1.34 6.88
C ASN A 110 11.52 -0.47 7.51
N ASP A 111 11.38 -0.14 8.80
CA ASP A 111 12.38 0.66 9.51
C ASP A 111 13.57 -0.20 9.94
N ALA A 112 14.76 0.39 9.87
CA ALA A 112 15.95 -0.17 10.54
C ALA A 112 16.13 0.43 11.93
N PRO A 113 16.73 -0.31 12.88
CA PRO A 113 17.24 0.28 14.11
C PRO A 113 18.27 1.36 13.81
N VAL A 114 18.24 2.41 14.63
CA VAL A 114 19.15 3.58 14.57
C VAL A 114 20.64 3.18 14.59
N MET A 115 20.97 2.01 15.14
CA MET A 115 22.35 1.53 15.26
C MET A 115 22.88 0.74 14.05
N ILE A 116 22.09 0.48 13.00
CA ILE A 116 22.60 -0.21 11.81
C ILE A 116 23.33 0.77 10.90
N SER A 117 24.57 0.44 10.51
CA SER A 117 25.34 1.27 9.59
C SER A 117 24.73 1.29 8.17
N GLN A 118 24.79 2.42 7.47
CA GLN A 118 24.29 2.55 6.09
C GLN A 118 24.91 1.52 5.12
N LYS A 119 26.18 1.12 5.34
CA LYS A 119 26.84 0.07 4.55
C LYS A 119 26.22 -1.31 4.76
N GLN A 120 25.83 -1.65 5.98
CA GLN A 120 25.11 -2.91 6.27
C GLN A 120 23.68 -2.88 5.72
N LEU A 121 23.01 -1.72 5.78
CA LEU A 121 21.69 -1.48 5.18
C LEU A 121 21.67 -1.71 3.66
N ALA A 122 22.72 -1.26 2.96
CA ALA A 122 22.85 -1.45 1.51
C ALA A 122 23.03 -2.93 1.10
N GLN A 123 23.61 -3.75 1.99
CA GLN A 123 23.83 -5.18 1.73
C GLN A 123 22.59 -6.05 1.95
N LEU A 124 21.58 -5.55 2.69
CA LEU A 124 20.39 -6.31 3.07
C LEU A 124 19.30 -6.36 1.99
N GLY A 125 19.49 -5.64 0.88
CA GLY A 125 18.49 -5.52 -0.19
C GLY A 125 17.36 -4.55 0.18
N GLU A 126 16.76 -3.93 -0.83
CA GLU A 126 15.64 -3.00 -0.63
C GLU A 126 14.30 -3.72 -0.75
N PHE A 127 13.44 -3.54 0.25
CA PHE A 127 12.07 -4.03 0.19
C PHE A 127 11.21 -3.02 -0.58
N SER A 128 10.92 -3.34 -1.84
CA SER A 128 10.20 -2.45 -2.76
C SER A 128 8.68 -2.63 -2.66
N ALA A 129 7.93 -1.72 -3.30
CA ALA A 129 6.49 -1.86 -3.46
C ALA A 129 6.09 -3.15 -4.20
N ASP A 130 6.95 -3.69 -5.07
CA ASP A 130 6.71 -4.95 -5.77
C ASP A 130 6.89 -6.16 -4.84
N ALA A 131 7.88 -6.14 -3.95
CA ALA A 131 8.03 -7.16 -2.92
C ALA A 131 6.82 -7.17 -1.96
N LEU A 132 6.26 -6.00 -1.63
CA LEU A 132 4.99 -5.91 -0.89
C LEU A 132 3.84 -6.56 -1.65
N ARG A 133 3.73 -6.34 -2.97
CA ARG A 133 2.69 -6.97 -3.80
C ARG A 133 2.84 -8.49 -3.82
N MET A 134 4.07 -9.02 -3.87
CA MET A 134 4.29 -10.47 -3.74
C MET A 134 3.84 -10.98 -2.38
N LEU A 135 4.21 -10.30 -1.29
CA LEU A 135 3.77 -10.67 0.05
C LEU A 135 2.24 -10.73 0.15
N MET A 136 1.55 -9.72 -0.40
CA MET A 136 0.08 -9.69 -0.44
C MET A 136 -0.50 -10.82 -1.30
N ARG A 137 0.17 -11.21 -2.39
CA ARG A 137 -0.23 -12.33 -3.25
C ARG A 137 -0.06 -13.68 -2.53
N ASP A 138 1.05 -13.85 -1.83
CA ASP A 138 1.42 -15.11 -1.18
C ASP A 138 0.68 -15.29 0.16
N GLN A 139 0.22 -14.20 0.76
CA GLN A 139 -0.60 -14.16 1.97
C GLN A 139 -1.92 -13.39 1.72
N PRO A 140 -2.82 -13.91 0.87
CA PRO A 140 -4.00 -13.17 0.39
C PRO A 140 -5.09 -12.99 1.45
N THR A 141 -4.99 -13.66 2.60
CA THR A 141 -5.92 -13.57 3.73
C THR A 141 -5.52 -12.52 4.77
N ILE A 142 -4.35 -11.91 4.61
CA ILE A 142 -3.78 -10.91 5.52
C ILE A 142 -3.86 -9.54 4.87
N TYR A 143 -4.39 -8.57 5.62
CA TYR A 143 -4.39 -7.18 5.21
C TYR A 143 -3.13 -6.47 5.70
N TRP A 144 -2.20 -6.19 4.78
CA TRP A 144 -0.88 -5.64 5.10
C TRP A 144 -0.84 -4.11 5.13
N ASN A 145 -0.39 -3.54 6.24
CA ASN A 145 -0.08 -2.12 6.42
C ASN A 145 1.41 -1.93 6.69
N VAL A 146 2.06 -1.05 5.94
CA VAL A 146 3.44 -0.65 6.23
C VAL A 146 3.39 0.37 7.36
N VAL A 147 4.13 0.14 8.44
CA VAL A 147 4.12 1.02 9.61
C VAL A 147 5.53 1.19 10.17
N PRO A 148 5.85 2.38 10.73
CA PRO A 148 7.08 2.57 11.45
C PRO A 148 7.09 1.80 12.78
N PHE A 149 8.27 1.57 13.35
CA PHE A 149 8.40 0.75 14.56
C PHE A 149 7.63 1.31 15.78
N ALA A 150 7.61 2.63 15.93
CA ALA A 150 6.90 3.29 17.02
C ALA A 150 5.39 3.02 16.95
N GLU A 151 4.78 3.20 15.76
CA GLU A 151 3.36 2.94 15.53
C GLU A 151 3.04 1.44 15.70
N LEU A 152 3.92 0.55 15.23
CA LEU A 152 3.75 -0.89 15.44
C LEU A 152 3.68 -1.24 16.92
N LYS A 153 4.56 -0.68 17.76
CA LYS A 153 4.56 -0.95 19.20
C LYS A 153 3.23 -0.56 19.84
N GLU A 154 2.70 0.62 19.51
CA GLU A 154 1.41 1.08 20.01
C GLU A 154 0.29 0.14 19.58
N LEU A 155 0.24 -0.25 18.30
CA LEU A 155 -0.77 -1.16 17.76
C LEU A 155 -0.72 -2.54 18.42
N LEU A 156 0.47 -3.08 18.66
CA LEU A 156 0.63 -4.36 19.35
C LEU A 156 0.21 -4.30 20.82
N THR A 157 0.40 -3.16 21.50
CA THR A 157 -0.06 -2.98 22.89
C THR A 157 -1.58 -2.91 23.04
N GLN A 158 -2.32 -2.61 21.97
CA GLN A 158 -3.78 -2.57 21.97
C GLN A 158 -4.45 -3.96 22.02
N LYS A 159 -3.69 -5.05 22.19
CA LYS A 159 -4.17 -6.43 22.33
C LYS A 159 -5.11 -6.91 21.21
N GLN A 160 -4.86 -6.48 19.97
CA GLN A 160 -5.59 -7.03 18.83
C GLN A 160 -5.22 -8.51 18.63
N LYS A 161 -6.21 -9.36 18.33
CA LYS A 161 -5.99 -10.80 18.08
C LYS A 161 -5.63 -11.04 16.62
N ASN A 162 -4.90 -12.13 16.34
CA ASN A 162 -4.54 -12.57 14.99
C ASN A 162 -3.70 -11.54 14.20
N ILE A 163 -2.66 -11.00 14.84
CA ILE A 163 -1.72 -10.10 14.19
C ILE A 163 -0.56 -10.89 13.59
N THR A 164 -0.20 -10.57 12.34
CA THR A 164 1.05 -11.04 11.73
C THR A 164 1.98 -9.86 11.46
N VAL A 165 3.25 -9.97 11.81
CA VAL A 165 4.27 -8.96 11.54
C VAL A 165 5.27 -9.51 10.52
N ALA A 166 5.38 -8.85 9.38
CA ALA A 166 6.39 -9.08 8.37
C ALA A 166 7.59 -8.16 8.60
N LEU A 167 8.75 -8.76 8.83
CA LEU A 167 10.02 -8.05 8.97
C LEU A 167 10.71 -8.03 7.61
N THR A 168 10.95 -6.83 7.09
CA THR A 168 11.86 -6.64 5.96
C THR A 168 13.30 -6.93 6.38
N PRO A 169 14.24 -7.11 5.42
CA PRO A 169 15.64 -7.37 5.76
C PRO A 169 16.26 -6.30 6.67
N ARG A 170 15.87 -5.04 6.48
CA ARG A 170 16.27 -3.89 7.30
C ARG A 170 15.78 -4.00 8.75
N ALA A 171 14.64 -4.67 8.95
CA ALA A 171 13.97 -4.84 10.24
C ALA A 171 14.23 -6.18 10.94
N TYR A 172 15.06 -7.07 10.37
CA TYR A 172 15.31 -8.42 10.94
C TYR A 172 15.86 -8.41 12.37
N SER A 173 16.58 -7.37 12.74
CA SER A 173 17.09 -7.15 14.10
C SER A 173 15.99 -6.98 15.15
N TYR A 174 14.80 -6.51 14.77
CA TYR A 174 13.66 -6.40 15.69
C TYR A 174 13.01 -7.74 16.04
N ASN A 175 13.36 -8.83 15.34
CA ASN A 175 12.77 -10.15 15.56
C ASN A 175 12.86 -10.60 17.03
N LYS A 176 14.04 -10.46 17.64
CA LYS A 176 14.25 -10.88 19.04
C LYS A 176 13.41 -10.04 20.01
N TYR A 177 13.33 -8.73 19.77
CA TYR A 177 12.52 -7.85 20.60
C TYR A 177 11.03 -8.21 20.52
N LEU A 178 10.51 -8.39 19.30
CA LEU A 178 9.09 -8.71 19.09
C LEU A 178 8.73 -10.08 19.65
N ALA A 179 9.59 -11.09 19.47
CA ALA A 179 9.35 -12.43 20.00
C ALA A 179 9.32 -12.48 21.54
N ILE A 180 10.11 -11.64 22.22
CA ILE A 180 10.14 -11.58 23.69
C ILE A 180 8.95 -10.78 24.24
N ASN A 181 8.66 -9.61 23.66
CA ASN A 181 7.66 -8.68 24.23
C ASN A 181 6.23 -8.98 23.75
N PHE A 182 6.08 -9.61 22.58
CA PHE A 182 4.80 -9.93 21.96
C PHE A 182 4.79 -11.38 21.44
N PRO A 183 4.89 -12.38 22.34
CA PRO A 183 5.04 -13.78 21.95
C PRO A 183 3.84 -14.35 21.18
N GLU A 184 2.66 -13.75 21.31
CA GLU A 184 1.44 -14.16 20.59
C GLU A 184 1.41 -13.69 19.12
N VAL A 185 2.32 -12.80 18.72
CA VAL A 185 2.35 -12.26 17.36
C VAL A 185 3.10 -13.21 16.44
N LYS A 186 2.49 -13.56 15.31
CA LYS A 186 3.17 -14.35 14.28
C LYS A 186 4.16 -13.48 13.54
N ILE A 187 5.46 -13.77 13.66
CA ILE A 187 6.52 -13.04 12.97
C ILE A 187 6.94 -13.81 11.72
N ILE A 188 6.95 -13.15 10.57
CA ILE A 188 7.48 -13.67 9.32
C ILE A 188 8.64 -12.80 8.84
N LYS A 189 9.68 -13.41 8.28
CA LYS A 189 10.79 -12.69 7.64
C LYS A 189 10.54 -12.69 6.14
N VAL A 190 10.51 -11.52 5.53
CA VAL A 190 10.28 -11.39 4.09
C VAL A 190 11.58 -11.07 3.38
N THR A 191 11.90 -11.89 2.39
CA THR A 191 12.98 -11.62 1.43
C THR A 191 12.46 -10.71 0.32
N PRO A 192 13.26 -9.75 -0.17
CA PRO A 192 12.90 -8.98 -1.33
C PRO A 192 13.03 -9.90 -2.54
N GLU A 193 11.93 -10.53 -2.93
CA GLU A 193 11.82 -11.17 -4.22
C GLU A 193 11.28 -10.14 -5.22
N ALA A 194 11.87 -10.11 -6.42
CA ALA A 194 11.32 -9.33 -7.51
C ALA A 194 10.00 -9.96 -7.93
N PHE A 195 8.97 -9.15 -8.20
CA PHE A 195 7.67 -9.65 -8.64
C PHE A 195 7.85 -10.51 -9.89
N GLU A 196 7.84 -11.82 -9.69
CA GLU A 196 7.76 -12.77 -10.79
C GLU A 196 6.39 -12.55 -11.44
N LYS A 197 6.41 -11.96 -12.64
CA LYS A 197 5.26 -12.00 -13.53
C LYS A 197 4.84 -13.46 -13.61
N LYS A 198 3.58 -13.74 -13.31
CA LYS A 198 3.00 -15.09 -13.45
C LYS A 198 3.53 -15.70 -14.75
N SER A 199 4.06 -16.92 -14.66
CA SER A 199 4.45 -17.71 -15.83
C SER A 199 3.41 -17.54 -16.94
N TYR A 200 3.87 -17.25 -18.17
CA TYR A 200 3.01 -17.08 -19.35
C TYR A 200 1.99 -18.22 -19.50
N GLN A 201 2.29 -19.42 -19.02
CA GLN A 201 1.38 -20.57 -19.04
C GLN A 201 0.06 -20.29 -18.30
N THR A 202 0.08 -19.56 -17.19
CA THR A 202 -1.15 -19.22 -16.45
C THR A 202 -2.00 -18.19 -17.19
N GLU A 203 -1.38 -17.26 -17.91
CA GLU A 203 -2.08 -16.30 -18.77
C GLU A 203 -2.76 -16.99 -19.96
N TRP A 204 -2.06 -17.93 -20.63
CA TRP A 204 -2.64 -18.73 -21.71
C TRP A 204 -3.82 -19.59 -21.24
N SER A 205 -3.76 -20.17 -20.03
CA SER A 205 -4.89 -20.91 -19.47
C SER A 205 -6.11 -20.02 -19.21
N LEU A 206 -5.90 -18.80 -18.71
CA LEU A 206 -6.98 -17.84 -18.46
C LEU A 206 -7.60 -17.32 -19.75
N LEU A 207 -6.78 -17.06 -20.77
CA LEU A 207 -7.26 -16.71 -22.12
C LEU A 207 -8.04 -17.86 -22.77
N GLY A 208 -7.56 -19.09 -22.62
CA GLY A 208 -8.26 -20.28 -23.11
C GLY A 208 -9.62 -20.48 -22.45
N ILE A 209 -9.70 -20.33 -21.13
CA ILE A 209 -10.97 -20.37 -20.39
C ILE A 209 -11.89 -19.23 -20.83
N GLY A 210 -11.37 -18.00 -20.94
CA GLY A 210 -12.14 -16.83 -21.37
C GLY A 210 -12.75 -17.01 -22.77
N ALA A 211 -11.94 -17.51 -23.73
CA ALA A 211 -12.38 -17.79 -25.09
C ALA A 211 -13.44 -18.90 -25.13
N ALA A 212 -13.25 -19.99 -24.37
CA ALA A 212 -14.23 -21.07 -24.28
C ALA A 212 -15.55 -20.59 -23.67
N THR A 213 -15.49 -19.74 -22.64
CA THR A 213 -16.68 -19.17 -21.99
C THR A 213 -17.46 -18.26 -22.95
N TRP A 214 -16.75 -17.41 -23.69
CA TRP A 214 -17.35 -16.56 -24.73
C TRP A 214 -17.96 -17.37 -25.87
N PHE A 215 -17.28 -18.43 -26.30
CA PHE A 215 -17.78 -19.33 -27.35
C PHE A 215 -19.07 -20.05 -26.90
N ILE A 216 -19.11 -20.55 -25.67
CA ILE A 216 -20.31 -21.17 -25.09
C ILE A 216 -21.46 -20.17 -24.95
N LEU A 217 -21.18 -18.92 -24.53
CA LEU A 217 -22.17 -17.86 -24.48
C LEU A 217 -22.72 -17.51 -25.87
N LEU A 218 -21.86 -17.43 -26.89
CA LEU A 218 -22.26 -17.23 -28.27
C LEU A 218 -23.14 -18.38 -28.79
N LEU A 219 -22.78 -19.63 -28.49
CA LEU A 219 -23.61 -20.79 -28.82
C LEU A 219 -24.96 -20.73 -28.10
N LEU A 220 -25.00 -20.37 -26.81
CA LEU A 220 -26.24 -20.19 -26.06
C LEU A 220 -27.14 -19.10 -26.65
N VAL A 221 -26.58 -18.07 -27.28
CA VAL A 221 -27.34 -17.01 -27.97
C VAL A 221 -27.82 -17.47 -29.35
N LEU A 222 -27.03 -18.27 -30.06
CA LEU A 222 -27.36 -18.76 -31.41
C LEU A 222 -28.31 -19.96 -31.43
N PHE A 223 -28.33 -20.75 -30.35
CA PHE A 223 -29.18 -21.95 -30.21
C PHE A 223 -30.37 -21.74 -29.25
N ARG A 224 -30.73 -20.47 -29.00
CA ARG A 224 -31.97 -20.06 -28.30
C ARG A 224 -32.93 -19.42 -29.29
#